data_AF-A0A4U1B6V8-F1
#
_entry.id   AF-A0A4U1B6V8-F1
#
_cell.length_a   1.000
_cell.length_b   1.000
_cell.length_c   1.000
_cell.angle_alpha   90.00
_cell.angle_beta   90.00
_cell.angle_gamma   90.00
#
_symmetry.space_group_name_H-M   'P 1'
#
loop_
_entity.id
_entity.type
_entity.pdbx_description
1 polymer ?
#
loop_
_entity_poly.entity_id
_entity_poly.type
_entity_poly.pdbx_seq_one_letter_code
_entity_poly.pdbx_strand_id
1 'polypeptide(L)' 'MATLPPKAVSGIIKPLHTDAGVSVESLDLRGVDLTSPAGKLQLTVLAAVAEMEKGRIVERTKEGLARA' A
#
# COMPACT_ATOMS: atom_id res chain seq x y z
N MET A 1 -11.26 -17.91 -2.24
CA MET A 1 -11.79 -16.53 -2.14
C MET A 1 -10.61 -15.59 -2.04
N ALA A 2 -10.07 -15.15 -3.18
CA ALA A 2 -8.99 -14.16 -3.18
C ALA A 2 -9.62 -12.83 -2.76
N THR A 3 -9.40 -12.43 -1.51
CA THR A 3 -9.75 -11.08 -1.06
C THR A 3 -9.07 -10.11 -2.03
N LEU A 4 -9.86 -9.27 -2.70
CA LEU A 4 -9.34 -8.18 -3.51
C LEU A 4 -8.27 -7.45 -2.66
N PRO A 5 -7.08 -7.12 -3.20
CA PRO A 5 -6.14 -6.31 -2.46
C PRO A 5 -6.86 -5.04 -2.03
N PRO A 6 -6.76 -4.62 -0.74
CA PRO A 6 -7.25 -3.30 -0.34
C PRO A 6 -6.67 -2.29 -1.32
N LYS A 7 -7.49 -1.33 -1.79
CA LYS A 7 -7.07 -0.38 -2.83
C LYS A 7 -5.69 0.16 -2.46
N ALA A 8 -4.66 -0.32 -3.14
CA ALA A 8 -3.31 0.10 -2.87
C ALA A 8 -3.25 1.62 -3.05
N VAL A 9 -2.43 2.30 -2.27
CA VAL A 9 -2.27 3.76 -2.38
C VAL A 9 -1.97 4.18 -3.83
N SER A 10 -1.27 3.32 -4.59
CA SER A 10 -1.05 3.46 -6.04
C SER A 10 -2.34 3.53 -6.86
N GLY A 11 -3.39 2.80 -6.49
CA GLY A 11 -4.70 2.85 -7.14
C GLY A 11 -5.48 4.14 -6.87
N ILE A 12 -5.17 4.84 -5.78
CA ILE A 12 -5.72 6.18 -5.48
C ILE A 12 -4.94 7.24 -6.25
N ILE A 13 -3.61 7.12 -6.32
CA ILE A 13 -2.72 8.10 -6.98
C ILE A 13 -2.84 8.07 -8.50
N LYS A 14 -2.97 6.86 -9.09
CA LYS A 14 -3.01 6.69 -10.55
C LYS A 14 -4.05 7.57 -11.26
N PRO A 15 -5.34 7.61 -10.87
CA PRO A 15 -6.33 8.47 -11.52
C PRO A 15 -6.04 9.97 -11.33
N LEU A 16 -5.46 10.39 -10.20
CA LEU A 16 -5.07 11.79 -9.99
C LEU A 16 -4.02 12.23 -11.02
N HIS A 17 -3.08 11.33 -11.34
CA HIS A 17 -2.07 11.60 -12.35
C HIS A 17 -2.64 11.54 -13.77
N THR A 18 -3.39 10.49 -14.12
CA THR A 18 -3.86 10.28 -15.50
C THR A 18 -5.01 11.19 -15.90
N ASP A 19 -5.92 11.49 -14.98
CA ASP A 19 -7.20 12.13 -15.30
C ASP A 19 -7.19 13.62 -14.96
N ALA A 20 -6.39 14.02 -13.97
CA ALA A 20 -6.31 15.40 -13.48
C ALA A 20 -4.93 16.06 -13.64
N GLY A 21 -3.90 15.33 -14.09
CA GLY A 21 -2.54 15.86 -14.24
C GLY A 21 -1.89 16.30 -12.93
N VAL A 22 -2.34 15.74 -11.79
CA VAL A 22 -1.86 16.11 -10.46
C VAL A 22 -0.64 15.26 -10.07
N SER A 23 0.43 15.93 -9.64
CA SER A 23 1.58 15.29 -9.01
C SER A 23 1.32 15.07 -7.53
N VAL A 24 1.75 13.93 -7.00
CA VAL A 24 1.61 13.60 -5.59
C VAL A 24 3.00 13.40 -4.99
N GLU A 25 3.38 14.30 -4.09
CA GLU A 25 4.65 14.22 -3.38
C GLU A 25 4.45 13.68 -1.96
N SER A 26 5.31 12.76 -1.55
CA SER A 26 5.35 12.30 -0.16
C SER A 26 6.31 13.14 0.67
N LEU A 27 5.80 13.76 1.72
CA LEU A 27 6.61 14.55 2.66
C LEU A 27 7.59 13.67 3.45
N ASP A 28 7.15 12.48 3.84
CA ASP A 28 7.96 11.53 4.64
C ASP A 28 9.05 10.87 3.80
N LEU A 29 8.85 10.74 2.49
CA LEU A 29 9.83 10.18 1.55
C LEU A 29 10.71 11.27 0.95
N ARG A 30 10.96 12.37 1.69
CA ARG A 30 11.81 13.51 1.27
C ARG A 30 11.35 14.19 -0.03
N GLY A 31 10.04 14.29 -0.25
CA GLY A 31 9.47 14.95 -1.42
C GLY A 31 9.50 14.10 -2.69
N VAL A 32 9.58 12.77 -2.59
CA VAL A 32 9.51 11.90 -3.77
C VAL A 32 8.13 12.02 -4.43
N ASP A 33 8.15 12.34 -5.73
CA ASP A 33 6.98 12.21 -6.60
C ASP A 33 6.60 10.72 -6.72
N LEU A 34 5.41 10.39 -6.22
CA LEU A 34 4.87 9.04 -6.19
C LEU A 34 4.49 8.50 -7.58
N THR A 35 4.45 9.36 -8.60
CA THR A 35 4.18 8.97 -9.99
C THR A 35 5.47 8.61 -10.76
N SER A 36 6.62 9.02 -10.24
CA SER A 36 7.95 8.69 -10.77
C SER A 36 8.29 7.19 -10.64
N PRO A 37 9.28 6.66 -11.39
CA PRO A 37 9.73 5.28 -11.23
C PRO A 37 10.20 4.96 -9.80
N ALA A 38 10.90 5.89 -9.14
CA ALA A 38 11.36 5.72 -7.76
C ALA A 38 10.18 5.68 -6.77
N GLY A 39 9.21 6.59 -6.93
CA GLY A 39 7.99 6.62 -6.11
C GLY A 39 7.15 5.35 -6.27
N LYS A 40 6.99 4.85 -7.50
CA LYS A 40 6.31 3.57 -7.77
C LYS A 40 7.01 2.38 -7.12
N LEU A 41 8.34 2.35 -7.15
CA LEU A 41 9.11 1.30 -6.45
C LEU A 41 8.88 1.36 -4.94
N GLN A 42 8.95 2.55 -4.35
CA GLN A 42 8.71 2.73 -2.91
C GLN A 42 7.30 2.30 -2.49
N LEU A 43 6.27 2.70 -3.25
CA LEU A 43 4.90 2.26 -3.03
C LEU A 43 4.75 0.74 -3.16
N THR A 44 5.51 0.11 -4.06
CA THR A 44 5.53 -1.36 -4.20
C THR A 44 6.10 -2.03 -2.95
N VAL A 45 7.20 -1.50 -2.40
CA VAL A 45 7.80 -2.00 -1.16
C VAL A 45 6.83 -1.84 0.01
N LEU A 46 6.19 -0.66 0.15
CA LEU A 46 5.18 -0.41 1.20
C LEU A 46 3.99 -1.36 1.07
N ALA A 47 3.51 -1.63 -0.15
CA ALA A 47 2.43 -2.58 -0.38
C ALA A 47 2.82 -4.02 0.03
N ALA A 48 4.05 -4.44 -0.24
CA ALA A 48 4.54 -5.74 0.19
C ALA A 48 4.61 -5.87 1.72
N VAL A 49 5.10 -4.82 2.41
CA VAL A 49 5.11 -4.76 3.88
C VAL A 49 3.69 -4.83 4.44
N ALA A 50 2.75 -4.07 3.88
CA ALA A 50 1.36 -4.05 4.34
C ALA A 50 0.68 -5.42 4.23
N GLU A 51 0.91 -6.18 3.14
CA GLU A 51 0.36 -7.54 3.04
C GLU A 51 1.02 -8.53 4.02
N MET A 52 2.34 -8.41 4.25
CA MET A 52 3.01 -9.21 5.28
C MET A 52 2.43 -8.93 6.68
N GLU A 53 2.26 -7.66 7.05
CA GLU A 53 1.70 -7.25 8.35
C GLU A 53 0.26 -7.74 8.52
N LYS A 54 -0.56 -7.62 7.48
CA LYS A 54 -1.92 -8.15 7.46
C LYS A 54 -1.95 -9.66 7.68
N GLY A 55 -1.07 -10.41 7.00
CA GLY A 55 -0.91 -11.85 7.24
C GLY A 55 -0.58 -12.15 8.71
N ARG A 56 0.37 -11.39 9.29
CA ARG A 56 0.76 -11.56 10.69
C ARG A 56 -0.36 -11.24 11.67
N ILE A 57 -1.18 -10.23 11.40
CA ILE A 57 -2.37 -9.89 12.20
C ILE A 57 -3.36 -11.07 12.18
N VAL A 58 -3.65 -11.61 10.99
CA VAL A 58 -4.55 -12.75 10.82
C VAL A 58 -4.08 -13.96 11.63
N GLU A 59 -2.79 -14.30 11.58
CA GLU A 59 -2.27 -15.43 12.33
C GLU A 59 -2.41 -15.22 13.84
N ARG A 60 -2.07 -14.02 14.36
CA ARG A 60 -2.26 -13.70 15.78
C ARG A 60 -3.73 -13.76 16.22
N THR A 61 -4.66 -13.38 15.35
CA THR A 61 -6.10 -13.51 15.62
C THR A 61 -6.51 -14.98 15.76
N LYS A 62 -6.08 -15.85 14.84
CA LYS A 62 -6.36 -17.29 14.91
C LYS A 62 -5.79 -17.93 16.17
N GLU A 63 -4.54 -17.62 16.50
CA GLU A 63 -3.91 -18.09 17.73
C GLU A 63 -4.65 -17.63 18.99
N GLY A 64 -5.17 -16.39 18.99
CA GLY A 64 -5.99 -15.87 20.07
C GLY A 64 -7.28 -16.67 20.25
N LEU A 65 -7.99 -16.94 19.15
CA LEU A 65 -9.22 -17.74 19.14
C LEU A 65 -8.98 -19.18 19.59
N ALA A 66 -7.84 -19.78 19.25
CA ALA A 66 -7.51 -21.16 19.65
C ALA A 66 -7.18 -21.33 21.14
N ARG A 67 -6.84 -20.24 21.84
CA ARG A 67 -6.50 -20.23 23.26
C ARG A 67 -7.68 -19.88 24.18
N ALA A 68 -8.80 -19.45 23.62
CA ALA A 68 -10.04 -19.12 24.35
C ALA A 68 -10.96 -20.34 24.43
#